data_AF-A0A850REF7-F1
#
_entry.id   AF-A0A850REF7-F1
#
_cell.length_a   1.000
_cell.length_b   1.000
_cell.length_c   1.000
_cell.angle_alpha   90.00
_cell.angle_beta   90.00
_cell.angle_gamma   90.00
#
_symmetry.space_group_name_H-M   'P 1'
#
loop_
_entity.id
_entity.type
_entity.pdbx_description
1 polymer ?
#
loop_
_entity_poly.entity_id
_entity_poly.type
_entity_poly.pdbx_seq_one_letter_code
_entity_poly.pdbx_strand_id
1 'polypeptide(L)'
;MEHSNLSLEEIQRQLEEADNKKAQLEKLLKDKREEGKGAVVEQIRNIILDNGYDPEEIMNLVLRRRRKLVSDRQYRRYVDPDNPENFYSRGVLPGWMKEKMAQQGYDPNSKEDREAFKANSLRLVEG
;
A
#
# COMPACT_ATOMS: atom_id res chain seq x y z
N MET A 1 -17.92 33.55 22.05
CA MET A 1 -19.18 32.86 22.31
C MET A 1 -19.05 32.25 23.70
N GLU A 2 -19.97 32.60 24.60
CA GLU A 2 -19.97 32.21 26.01
C GLU A 2 -20.15 30.69 26.15
N HIS A 3 -19.07 29.96 26.38
CA HIS A 3 -19.13 28.53 26.71
C HIS A 3 -19.30 28.28 28.22
N SER A 4 -19.33 29.36 29.02
CA SER A 4 -19.30 29.31 30.49
C SER A 4 -20.61 28.86 31.14
N ASN A 5 -21.71 28.75 30.38
CA ASN A 5 -23.06 28.45 30.89
C ASN A 5 -23.73 27.21 30.24
N LEU A 6 -23.01 26.44 29.42
CA LEU A 6 -23.58 25.23 28.81
C LEU A 6 -23.54 24.07 29.81
N SER A 7 -24.67 23.40 29.99
CA SER A 7 -24.71 22.14 30.74
C SER A 7 -23.92 21.05 30.02
N LEU A 8 -23.50 20.02 30.76
CA LEU A 8 -22.73 18.91 30.21
C LEU A 8 -23.49 18.19 29.07
N GLU A 9 -24.81 18.07 29.19
CA GLU A 9 -25.69 17.51 28.16
C GLU A 9 -25.74 18.38 26.90
N GLU A 10 -25.74 19.71 27.03
CA GLU A 10 -25.74 20.62 25.88
C GLU A 10 -24.39 20.63 25.15
N ILE A 11 -23.28 20.47 25.87
CA ILE A 11 -21.96 20.30 25.26
C ILE A 11 -21.88 18.98 24.50
N GLN A 12 -22.39 17.87 25.07
CA GLN A 12 -22.45 16.58 24.39
C GLN A 12 -23.32 16.64 23.13
N ARG A 13 -24.50 17.26 23.22
CA ARG A 13 -25.38 17.44 22.06
C ARG A 13 -24.71 18.26 20.96
N GLN A 14 -23.99 19.33 21.30
CA GLN A 14 -23.26 20.14 20.33
C GLN A 14 -22.10 19.37 19.68
N LEU A 15 -21.40 18.51 20.45
CA LEU A 15 -20.36 17.63 19.91
C LEU A 15 -20.95 16.63 18.92
N GLU A 16 -22.03 15.93 19.28
CA GLU A 16 -22.70 15.00 18.37
C GLU A 16 -23.20 15.69 17.10
N GLU A 17 -23.75 16.90 17.22
CA GLU A 17 -24.20 17.70 16.08
C GLU A 17 -23.01 18.09 15.18
N ALA A 18 -21.89 18.47 15.76
CA ALA A 18 -20.67 18.82 15.03
C ALA A 18 -20.07 17.61 14.31
N ASP A 19 -20.04 16.44 14.95
CA ASP A 19 -19.55 15.20 14.34
C ASP A 19 -20.43 14.74 13.18
N ASN A 20 -21.75 14.84 13.34
CA ASN A 20 -22.70 14.55 12.26
C ASN A 20 -22.50 15.51 11.08
N LYS A 21 -22.34 16.81 11.35
CA LYS A 21 -22.05 17.82 10.32
C LYS A 21 -20.72 17.55 9.61
N LYS A 22 -19.68 17.16 10.35
CA LYS A 22 -18.38 16.80 9.80
C LYS A 22 -18.49 15.61 8.86
N ALA A 23 -19.17 14.53 9.28
CA ALA A 23 -19.37 13.34 8.45
C ALA A 23 -20.13 13.66 7.15
N GLN A 24 -21.15 14.53 7.22
CA GLN A 24 -21.88 14.99 6.03
C GLN A 24 -20.98 15.79 5.08
N LEU A 25 -20.17 16.71 5.60
CA LEU A 25 -19.22 17.49 4.81
C LEU A 25 -18.14 16.62 4.18
N GLU A 26 -17.62 15.61 4.88
CA GLU A 26 -16.65 14.66 4.34
C GLU A 26 -17.24 13.86 3.17
N LYS A 27 -18.49 13.42 3.29
CA LYS A 27 -19.20 12.75 2.20
C LYS A 27 -19.35 13.68 0.99
N LEU A 28 -19.83 14.91 1.19
CA LEU A 28 -19.98 15.89 0.12
C LEU A 28 -18.64 16.23 -0.54
N LEU A 29 -17.56 16.36 0.23
CA LEU A 29 -16.22 16.60 -0.29
C LEU A 29 -15.75 15.46 -1.18
N LYS A 30 -16.01 14.21 -0.77
CA LYS A 30 -15.68 13.03 -1.57
C LYS A 30 -16.45 13.04 -2.89
N ASP A 31 -17.76 13.26 -2.83
CA ASP A 31 -18.62 13.30 -4.03
C ASP A 31 -18.17 14.42 -4.98
N LYS A 32 -17.87 15.61 -4.46
CA LYS A 32 -17.33 16.73 -5.25
C LYS A 32 -15.97 16.44 -5.87
N ARG A 33 -15.10 15.71 -5.17
CA ARG A 33 -13.81 15.27 -5.73
C ARG A 33 -14.00 14.28 -6.87
N GLU A 34 -14.93 13.33 -6.74
CA GLU A 34 -15.25 12.39 -7.82
C GLU A 34 -15.84 13.11 -9.03
N GLU A 35 -16.79 14.03 -8.83
CA GLU A 35 -17.34 14.88 -9.89
C GLU A 35 -16.24 15.71 -10.59
N GLY A 36 -15.32 16.29 -9.81
CA GLY A 36 -14.24 17.12 -10.32
C GLY A 36 -13.20 16.35 -11.14
N LYS A 37 -12.99 15.05 -10.88
CA LYS A 37 -12.03 14.24 -11.65
C LYS A 37 -12.37 14.20 -13.13
N GLY A 38 -13.65 14.08 -13.49
CA GLY A 38 -14.08 14.06 -14.88
C GLY A 38 -13.74 15.36 -15.60
N ALA A 39 -14.04 16.50 -14.97
CA ALA A 39 -13.73 17.81 -15.53
C ALA A 39 -12.21 18.01 -15.74
N VAL A 40 -11.38 17.56 -14.79
CA VAL A 40 -9.92 17.62 -14.92
C VAL A 40 -9.42 16.71 -16.05
N VAL A 41 -9.98 15.51 -16.21
CA VAL A 41 -9.63 14.59 -17.29
C VAL A 41 -9.94 15.21 -18.65
N GLU A 42 -11.11 15.82 -18.83
CA GLU A 42 -11.45 16.49 -20.09
C GLU A 42 -10.54 17.69 -20.37
N GLN A 43 -10.22 18.50 -19.36
CA GLN A 43 -9.26 19.60 -19.51
C GLN A 43 -7.89 19.12 -19.99
N ILE A 44 -7.36 18.06 -19.37
CA ILE A 44 -6.08 17.47 -19.79
C ILE A 44 -6.18 16.92 -21.21
N ARG A 45 -7.27 16.22 -21.55
CA ARG A 45 -7.47 15.67 -22.90
C ARG A 45 -7.48 16.78 -23.95
N ASN A 46 -8.17 17.88 -23.70
CA ASN A 46 -8.24 19.01 -24.62
C ASN A 46 -6.86 19.64 -24.83
N ILE A 47 -6.10 19.88 -23.75
CA ILE A 47 -4.73 20.40 -23.87
C ILE A 47 -3.87 19.48 -24.76
N ILE A 48 -3.99 18.17 -24.61
CA ILE A 48 -3.22 17.22 -25.42
C ILE A 48 -3.62 17.30 -26.90
N LEU A 49 -4.93 17.30 -27.18
CA LEU A 49 -5.46 17.39 -28.54
C LEU A 49 -5.13 18.74 -29.21
N ASP A 50 -5.21 19.85 -28.49
CA ASP A 50 -4.90 21.19 -28.97
C ASP A 50 -3.43 21.33 -29.40
N ASN A 51 -2.55 20.53 -28.82
CA ASN A 51 -1.13 20.46 -29.20
C ASN A 51 -0.86 19.41 -30.29
N GLY A 52 -1.89 18.77 -30.84
CA GLY A 52 -1.78 17.82 -31.95
C GLY A 52 -1.25 16.44 -31.56
N TYR A 53 -1.31 16.09 -30.27
CA TYR A 53 -0.84 14.80 -29.78
C TYR A 53 -2.00 13.85 -29.48
N ASP A 54 -1.72 12.55 -29.50
CA ASP A 54 -2.68 11.54 -29.07
C ASP A 54 -2.75 11.45 -27.54
N PRO A 55 -3.96 11.51 -26.93
CA PRO A 55 -4.14 11.38 -25.49
C PRO A 55 -3.58 10.08 -24.90
N GLU A 56 -3.69 8.95 -25.59
CA GLU A 56 -3.19 7.68 -25.08
C GLU A 56 -1.65 7.65 -25.08
N GLU A 57 -1.02 8.15 -26.14
CA GLU A 57 0.43 8.30 -26.23
C GLU A 57 0.98 9.21 -25.12
N ILE A 58 0.43 10.42 -24.97
CA ILE A 58 0.91 11.38 -23.97
C ILE A 58 0.64 10.89 -22.55
N MET A 59 -0.54 10.31 -22.29
CA MET A 59 -0.84 9.81 -20.94
C MET A 59 0.10 8.67 -20.54
N ASN A 60 0.56 7.84 -21.47
CA ASN A 60 1.59 6.83 -21.19
C ASN A 60 2.95 7.45 -20.82
N LEU A 61 3.33 8.58 -21.41
CA LEU A 61 4.54 9.32 -21.08
C LEU A 61 4.42 10.07 -19.73
N VAL A 62 3.29 10.74 -19.50
CA VAL A 62 2.98 11.52 -18.28
C VAL A 62 2.91 10.62 -17.07
N LEU A 63 2.22 9.48 -17.19
CA LEU A 63 2.05 8.56 -16.06
C LEU A 63 3.34 7.86 -15.67
N ARG A 64 4.47 8.10 -16.39
CA ARG A 64 5.80 7.45 -16.24
C ARG A 64 5.59 6.11 -15.59
N ARG A 65 4.81 5.25 -16.25
CA ARG A 65 4.31 4.02 -15.65
C ARG A 65 5.57 3.27 -15.25
N ARG A 66 5.95 3.31 -13.96
CA ARG A 66 6.97 2.41 -13.40
C ARG A 66 6.45 1.09 -13.90
N ARG A 67 7.15 0.50 -14.87
CA ARG A 67 6.77 -0.79 -15.41
C ARG A 67 6.70 -1.68 -14.18
N LYS A 68 5.49 -1.91 -13.65
CA LYS A 68 5.23 -3.05 -12.82
C LYS A 68 5.50 -4.16 -13.80
N LEU A 69 6.74 -4.65 -13.78
CA LEU A 69 7.07 -5.95 -14.30
C LEU A 69 6.13 -6.87 -13.53
N VAL A 70 4.94 -7.10 -14.07
CA VAL A 70 4.14 -8.27 -13.76
C VAL A 70 4.92 -9.40 -14.42
N SER A 71 6.03 -9.72 -13.79
CA SER A 71 6.77 -10.93 -14.04
C SER A 71 5.91 -11.98 -13.39
N ASP A 72 5.25 -12.79 -14.21
CA ASP A 72 4.55 -14.03 -13.83
C ASP A 72 5.50 -15.10 -13.24
N ARG A 73 6.69 -14.69 -12.80
CA ARG A 73 7.57 -15.51 -11.98
C ARG A 73 6.96 -15.57 -10.60
N GLN A 74 6.15 -16.59 -10.36
CA GLN A 74 5.83 -17.07 -9.02
C GLN A 74 7.16 -17.44 -8.35
N TYR A 75 7.68 -16.54 -7.52
CA TYR A 75 8.88 -16.82 -6.75
C TYR A 75 8.50 -17.78 -5.62
N ARG A 76 9.33 -18.81 -5.43
CA ARG A 76 9.27 -19.72 -4.29
C ARG A 76 9.11 -18.93 -2.98
N ARG A 77 8.00 -19.13 -2.27
CA ARG A 77 7.73 -18.50 -0.97
C ARG A 77 8.08 -19.47 0.13
N TYR A 78 9.06 -19.12 0.95
CA TYR A 78 9.46 -19.87 2.12
C TYR A 78 8.76 -19.28 3.35
N VAL A 79 8.12 -20.12 4.15
CA VAL A 79 7.43 -19.74 5.38
C VAL A 79 8.10 -20.45 6.55
N ASP A 80 8.28 -19.73 7.65
CA ASP A 80 8.71 -20.31 8.91
C ASP A 80 7.61 -21.22 9.47
N PRO A 81 7.85 -22.54 9.65
CA PRO A 81 6.83 -23.44 10.22
C PRO A 81 6.38 -23.05 11.63
N ASP A 82 7.24 -22.37 12.40
CA ASP A 82 6.93 -21.97 13.78
C ASP A 82 6.18 -20.64 13.87
N ASN A 83 6.24 -19.81 12.81
CA ASN A 83 5.58 -18.52 12.76
C ASN A 83 5.14 -18.16 11.33
N PRO A 84 3.87 -18.36 10.97
CA PRO A 84 3.35 -18.10 9.62
C PRO A 84 3.49 -16.64 9.12
N GLU A 85 3.64 -15.67 10.03
CA GLU A 85 3.89 -14.26 9.67
C GLU A 85 5.30 -14.04 9.13
N ASN A 86 6.24 -14.94 9.46
CA ASN A 86 7.60 -14.92 8.95
C ASN A 86 7.67 -15.65 7.60
N PHE A 87 7.70 -14.88 6.52
CA PHE A 87 7.90 -15.43 5.18
C PHE A 87 8.99 -14.69 4.41
N TYR A 88 9.63 -15.41 3.48
CA TYR A 88 10.69 -14.93 2.62
C TYR A 88 10.47 -15.43 1.20
N SER A 89 10.59 -14.56 0.20
CA SER A 89 10.47 -14.94 -1.22
C SER A 89 11.75 -14.64 -1.99
N ARG A 90 12.17 -13.38 -2.01
CA ARG A 90 13.38 -12.94 -2.71
C ARG A 90 14.00 -11.71 -2.06
N GLY A 91 15.27 -11.46 -2.36
CA GLY A 91 15.99 -10.26 -1.97
C GLY A 91 16.95 -10.49 -0.80
N VAL A 92 17.13 -9.46 0.02
CA VAL A 92 17.97 -9.54 1.21
C VAL A 92 17.27 -10.40 2.27
N LEU A 93 18.03 -11.22 2.98
CA LEU A 93 17.47 -12.03 4.08
C LEU A 93 16.88 -11.12 5.17
N PRO A 94 15.64 -11.37 5.62
CA PRO A 94 15.03 -10.62 6.72
C PRO A 94 15.71 -10.95 8.05
N GLY A 95 15.59 -10.05 9.03
CA GLY A 95 16.26 -10.17 10.34
C GLY A 95 15.97 -11.50 11.03
N TRP A 96 14.68 -11.88 11.11
CA TRP A 96 14.24 -13.14 11.70
C TRP A 96 14.90 -14.37 11.09
N MET A 97 15.13 -14.36 9.76
CA MET A 97 15.72 -15.49 9.06
C MET A 97 17.22 -15.59 9.35
N LYS A 98 17.91 -14.44 9.43
CA LYS A 98 19.33 -14.39 9.82
C LYS A 98 19.54 -14.86 11.26
N GLU A 99 18.67 -14.44 12.16
CA GLU A 99 18.70 -14.85 13.57
C GLU A 99 18.49 -16.36 13.70
N LYS A 100 17.50 -16.92 13.00
CA LYS A 100 17.21 -18.36 13.03
C LYS A 100 18.31 -19.20 12.37
N MET A 101 18.91 -18.68 11.30
CA MET A 101 20.11 -19.29 10.69
C MET A 101 21.26 -19.36 11.71
N ALA A 102 21.59 -18.25 12.36
CA ALA A 102 22.66 -18.20 13.35
C ALA A 102 22.40 -19.12 14.55
N GLN A 103 21.15 -19.19 15.02
CA GLN A 103 20.74 -20.12 16.09
C GLN A 103 20.92 -21.60 15.73
N GLN A 104 20.76 -21.94 14.45
CA GLN A 104 20.92 -23.30 13.93
C GLN A 104 22.34 -23.57 13.40
N GLY A 105 23.27 -22.63 13.58
CA GLY A 105 24.68 -22.79 13.19
C GLY A 105 24.98 -22.51 11.71
N TYR A 106 24.05 -21.91 10.96
CA TYR A 106 24.25 -21.51 9.57
C TYR A 106 24.78 -20.08 9.46
N ASP A 107 25.68 -19.81 8.49
CA ASP A 107 26.14 -18.46 8.16
C ASP A 107 25.21 -17.77 7.14
N PRO A 108 24.58 -16.63 7.48
CA PRO A 108 23.75 -15.87 6.56
C PRO A 108 24.48 -15.27 5.35
N ASN A 109 25.81 -15.19 5.38
CA ASN A 109 26.62 -14.68 4.27
C ASN A 109 27.04 -15.79 3.30
N SER A 110 27.21 -17.02 3.78
CA SER A 110 27.45 -18.20 2.95
C SER A 110 26.25 -18.51 2.06
N LYS A 111 26.49 -18.71 0.76
CA LYS A 111 25.41 -19.09 -0.17
C LYS A 111 24.89 -20.50 0.12
N GLU A 112 25.81 -21.41 0.41
CA GLU A 112 25.52 -22.83 0.65
C GLU A 112 24.64 -22.99 1.90
N ASP A 113 25.00 -22.32 2.99
CA ASP A 113 24.23 -22.34 4.24
C ASP A 113 22.82 -21.73 4.07
N ARG A 114 22.69 -20.68 3.25
CA ARG A 114 21.40 -20.08 2.93
C ARG A 114 20.49 -21.03 2.16
N GLU A 115 21.05 -21.84 1.27
CA GLU A 115 20.28 -22.81 0.49
C GLU A 115 19.91 -24.02 1.36
N ALA A 116 20.85 -24.52 2.17
CA ALA A 116 20.62 -25.59 3.13
C ALA A 116 19.55 -25.23 4.16
N PHE A 117 19.62 -24.04 4.78
CA PHE A 117 18.63 -23.57 5.73
C PHE A 117 17.22 -23.46 5.11
N LYS A 118 17.10 -22.93 3.88
CA LYS A 118 15.80 -22.85 3.19
C LYS A 118 15.20 -24.22 2.90
N ALA A 119 16.02 -25.22 2.62
CA ALA A 119 15.59 -26.59 2.32
C ALA A 119 15.20 -27.36 3.59
N ASN A 120 15.93 -27.16 4.68
CA ASN A 120 15.80 -27.96 5.91
C ASN A 120 14.88 -27.34 6.96
N SER A 121 14.81 -26.00 7.01
CA SER A 121 14.22 -25.28 8.15
C SER A 121 13.00 -24.43 7.77
N LEU A 122 12.68 -24.29 6.49
CA LEU A 122 11.53 -23.52 6.01
C LEU A 122 10.60 -24.37 5.15
N ARG A 123 9.30 -24.04 5.18
CA ARG A 123 8.30 -24.67 4.32
C ARG A 123 8.16 -23.90 3.02
N LEU A 124 8.33 -24.59 1.90
CA LEU A 124 8.02 -24.01 0.59
C LEU A 124 6.50 -24.02 0.37
N VAL A 125 5.94 -22.84 0.09
CA VAL A 125 4.57 -22.64 -0.36
C VAL A 125 4.64 -22.33 -1.84
N GLU A 126 4.17 -23.26 -2.67
CA GLU A 126 3.92 -23.02 -4.10
C GLU A 126 2.68 -22.13 -4.22
N GLY A 127 2.78 -21.10 -5.07
CA GLY A 127 1.73 -20.10 -5.27
C GLY A 127 1.00 -20.29 -6.58
#